data_AF-A0A963BH98-F1
#
_entry.id   AF-A0A963BH98-F1
#
_cell.length_a   1.000
_cell.length_b   1.000
_cell.length_c   1.000
_cell.angle_alpha   90.00
_cell.angle_beta   90.00
_cell.angle_gamma   90.00
#
_symmetry.space_group_name_H-M   'P 1'
#
loop_
_entity.id
_entity.type
_entity.pdbx_description
1 polymer ?
#
loop_
_entity_poly.entity_id
_entity_poly.type
_entity_poly.pdbx_seq_one_letter_code
_entity_poly.pdbx_strand_id
1 'polypeptide(L)' 'MEIEALLAIMVKTAASDLFITANLPPRMMVNGRIRELKQPPLSEAQVHELVTGLMTPEQQDEFKTTMECNFA' A
#
# COMPACT_ATOMS: atom_id res chain seq x y z
N MET A 1 5.75 -1.01 10.01
CA MET A 1 6.17 -1.70 8.77
C MET A 1 6.26 -0.59 7.78
N GLU A 2 7.46 -0.30 7.32
CA GLU A 2 7.70 0.93 6.58
C GLU A 2 7.43 0.72 5.10
N ILE A 3 6.70 1.65 4.48
CA ILE A 3 6.31 1.59 3.07
C ILE A 3 7.56 1.53 2.17
N GLU A 4 8.64 2.18 2.57
CA GLU A 4 9.94 2.21 1.89
C GLU A 4 10.51 0.81 1.69
N ALA A 5 10.32 -0.09 2.66
CA ALA A 5 10.78 -1.46 2.56
C ALA A 5 9.99 -2.24 1.48
N LEU A 6 8.68 -1.99 1.38
CA LEU A 6 7.84 -2.58 0.34
C LEU A 6 8.20 -2.03 -1.04
N LEU A 7 8.40 -0.72 -1.16
CA LEU A 7 8.83 -0.06 -2.40
C LEU A 7 10.20 -0.57 -2.87
N ALA A 8 11.15 -0.77 -1.95
CA ALA A 8 12.45 -1.37 -2.28
C ALA A 8 12.32 -2.80 -2.83
N ILE A 9 11.38 -3.60 -2.29
CA ILE A 9 11.05 -4.93 -2.81
C ILE A 9 10.42 -4.82 -4.21
N MET A 10 9.55 -3.84 -4.46
CA MET A 10 8.99 -3.63 -5.81
C MET A 10 10.09 -3.42 -6.84
N VAL A 11 11.04 -2.52 -6.55
CA VAL A 11 12.18 -2.24 -7.44
C VAL A 11 13.00 -3.51 -7.67
N LYS A 12 13.33 -4.25 -6.61
CA LYS A 12 14.12 -5.49 -6.70
C LYS A 12 13.41 -6.59 -7.50
N THR A 13 12.08 -6.65 -7.43
CA THR A 13 11.27 -7.68 -8.09
C THR A 13 10.71 -7.25 -9.44
N ALA A 14 10.98 -6.02 -9.89
CA ALA A 14 10.37 -5.40 -11.05
C ALA A 14 8.82 -5.49 -11.02
N ALA A 15 8.25 -5.27 -9.84
CA ALA A 15 6.80 -5.18 -9.69
C ALA A 15 6.29 -3.86 -10.28
N SER A 16 5.16 -3.91 -10.98
CA SER A 16 4.48 -2.71 -11.51
C SER A 16 3.59 -2.05 -10.47
N ASP A 17 2.95 -2.84 -9.61
CA ASP A 17 1.94 -2.38 -8.66
C ASP A 17 2.13 -3.02 -7.29
N LEU A 18 1.80 -2.26 -6.23
CA LEU A 18 1.73 -2.71 -4.85
C LEU A 18 0.29 -2.55 -4.35
N PHE A 19 -0.27 -3.62 -3.82
CA PHE A 19 -1.60 -3.66 -3.24
C PHE A 19 -1.51 -3.79 -1.73
N ILE A 20 -2.05 -2.80 -1.03
CA ILE A 20 -2.22 -2.77 0.42
C ILE A 20 -3.72 -2.93 0.70
N THR A 21 -4.09 -3.94 1.48
CA THR A 21 -5.49 -4.26 1.76
C THR A 21 -5.63 -4.79 3.18
N ALA A 22 -6.66 -4.33 3.89
CA ALA A 22 -6.91 -4.78 5.25
C ALA A 22 -7.16 -6.29 5.30
N ASN A 23 -6.65 -6.93 6.34
CA ASN A 23 -6.73 -8.36 6.63
C ASN A 23 -6.11 -9.26 5.55
N LEU A 24 -5.25 -8.71 4.68
CA LEU A 24 -4.46 -9.45 3.70
C LEU A 24 -2.97 -9.10 3.82
N PRO A 25 -2.07 -10.02 3.44
CA PRO A 25 -0.66 -9.68 3.26
C PRO A 25 -0.49 -8.61 2.17
N PRO A 26 0.60 -7.82 2.17
CA PRO A 26 0.96 -7.00 1.02
C PRO A 26 1.13 -7.86 -0.23
N ARG A 27 0.65 -7.38 -1.38
CA ARG A 27 0.74 -8.12 -2.65
C ARG A 27 1.35 -7.22 -3.71
N MET A 28 2.03 -7.81 -4.68
CA MET A 28 2.64 -7.08 -5.78
C MET A 28 2.33 -7.73 -7.11
N MET A 29 2.16 -6.93 -8.17
CA MET A 29 2.05 -7.44 -9.53
C MET A 29 3.44 -7.53 -10.15
N VAL A 30 3.93 -8.77 -10.35
CA VAL A 30 5.23 -9.06 -10.96
C VAL A 30 5.01 -9.79 -12.27
N ASN A 31 5.44 -9.20 -13.38
CA ASN A 31 5.30 -9.77 -14.73
C ASN A 31 3.83 -10.18 -15.04
N GLY A 32 2.88 -9.29 -14.74
CA GLY A 32 1.45 -9.50 -14.99
C GLY A 32 0.76 -10.52 -14.07
N ARG A 33 1.41 -10.95 -12.98
CA ARG A 33 0.82 -11.86 -11.99
C ARG A 33 0.91 -11.29 -10.58
N ILE A 34 -0.21 -11.31 -9.87
CA ILE A 34 -0.25 -10.92 -8.45
C ILE A 34 0.46 -12.00 -7.62
N ARG A 35 1.36 -11.57 -6.73
CA ARG A 35 2.07 -12.41 -5.77
C ARG A 35 1.96 -11.82 -4.38
N GLU A 36 1.67 -12.67 -3.40
CA GLU A 36 1.69 -12.28 -1.99
C GLU A 36 3.13 -12.26 -1.47
N LEU A 37 3.44 -11.25 -0.66
CA LEU A 37 4.68 -11.27 0.10
C LEU A 37 4.54 -12.25 1.27
N LYS A 38 5.66 -12.87 1.66
CA LYS A 38 5.73 -13.74 2.85
C LYS A 38 5.73 -12.89 4.12
N GLN A 39 4.61 -12.25 4.40
CA GLN A 39 4.39 -11.40 5.57
C GLN A 39 3.01 -11.70 6.18
N PRO A 40 2.81 -11.41 7.47
CA PRO A 40 1.49 -11.51 8.08
C PRO A 40 0.47 -10.58 7.40
N PRO A 41 -0.83 -10.89 7.48
CA PRO A 41 -1.88 -9.98 7.09
C PRO A 41 -1.80 -8.65 7.86
N LEU A 42 -2.09 -7.55 7.17
CA LEU A 42 -2.12 -6.21 7.77
C LEU A 42 -3.46 -5.97 8.44
N SER A 43 -3.47 -5.42 9.65
CA SER A 43 -4.71 -4.95 10.28
C SER A 43 -5.24 -3.69 9.59
N GLU A 44 -6.53 -3.39 9.79
CA GLU A 44 -7.13 -2.13 9.31
C GLU A 44 -6.37 -0.89 9.80
N ALA A 45 -5.96 -0.88 11.07
CA ALA A 45 -5.17 0.21 11.65
C ALA A 45 -3.82 0.37 10.96
N GLN A 46 -3.12 -0.74 10.68
CA GLN A 46 -1.83 -0.71 9.98
C GLN A 46 -1.97 -0.22 8.54
N VAL A 47 -3.04 -0.63 7.84
CA VAL A 47 -3.31 -0.15 6.48
C VAL A 47 -3.62 1.34 6.48
N HIS A 48 -4.44 1.81 7.42
CA HIS A 48 -4.79 3.22 7.52
C HIS A 48 -3.57 4.08 7.83
N GLU A 49 -2.73 3.67 8.79
CA GLU A 49 -1.46 4.34 9.13
C GLU A 49 -0.52 4.42 7.93
N LEU A 50 -0.34 3.31 7.19
CA LEU A 50 0.49 3.28 5.98
C LEU A 50 0.00 4.23 4.89
N VAL A 51 -1.30 4.21 4.59
CA VAL A 51 -1.86 4.99 3.49
C VAL A 51 -1.89 6.48 3.84
N THR A 52 -2.32 6.84 5.06
CA THR A 52 -2.37 8.24 5.49
C THR A 52 -0.99 8.84 5.73
N GLY A 53 0.00 8.03 6.11
CA GLY A 53 1.40 8.46 6.23
C GLY A 53 2.03 8.90 4.89
N LEU A 54 1.45 8.47 3.76
CA LEU A 54 1.86 8.90 2.42
C LEU A 54 1.16 10.18 1.94
N MET A 55 0.10 10.60 2.63
CA MET A 55 -0.78 11.69 2.19
C MET A 55 -0.41 13.02 2.86
N THR A 56 -0.56 14.13 2.14
CA THR A 56 -0.59 15.48 2.74
C THR A 56 -1.89 15.67 3.54
N PRO A 57 -1.97 16.68 4.44
CA PRO A 57 -3.20 16.98 5.17
C PRO A 57 -4.42 17.19 4.25
N GLU A 58 -4.24 17.86 3.11
CA GLU A 58 -5.31 18.09 2.13
C GLU A 58 -5.80 16.79 1.49
N GLN A 59 -4.88 15.88 1.16
CA GLN A 59 -5.21 14.56 0.58
C GLN A 59 -5.90 13.65 1.61
N GLN A 60 -5.49 13.73 2.88
CA GLN A 60 -6.18 13.00 3.95
C GLN A 60 -7.62 13.48 4.13
N ASP A 61 -7.87 14.79 4.02
CA ASP A 61 -9.20 15.36 4.13
C ASP A 61 -10.08 15.02 2.92
N GLU A 62 -9.51 15.01 1.71
CA GLU A 62 -10.19 14.46 0.53
C GLU A 62 -10.58 13.00 0.77
N PHE A 63 -9.61 12.14 1.12
CA PHE A 63 -9.87 10.72 1.36
C PHE A 63 -10.94 10.47 2.43
N LYS A 64 -10.96 11.23 3.53
CA LYS A 64 -11.98 11.12 4.58
C LYS A 64 -13.38 11.51 4.11
N THR A 65 -13.49 12.47 3.19
CA THR A 65 -14.79 13.05 2.78
C THR A 65 -15.38 12.36 1.57
N THR A 66 -14.55 11.91 0.63
CA THR A 66 -14.97 11.25 -0.62
C THR A 66 -14.83 9.73 -0.54
N MET A 67 -14.09 9.21 0.45
CA MET A 67 -13.71 7.80 0.59
C MET A 67 -12.70 7.31 -0.48
N GLU A 68 -12.15 8.22 -1.29
CA GLU A 68 -11.16 7.92 -2.32
C GLU A 68 -10.18 9.08 -2.52
N CYS A 69 -8.93 8.80 -2.87
CA CYS A 69 -7.96 9.84 -3.20
C CYS A 69 -6.91 9.26 -4.15
N ASN A 70 -6.55 10.02 -5.18
CA ASN A 70 -5.47 9.70 -6.10
C ASN A 70 -4.39 10.77 -5.98
N PHE A 71 -3.16 10.36 -5.67
CA PHE A 71 -2.07 11.27 -5.38
C PHE A 71 -0.71 10.71 -5.82
N ALA A 72 0.27 11.61 -6.01
CA ALA A 72 1.65 11.33 -6.41
C ALA A 72 2.61 12.28 -5.71
#